data_AF-A0AAD4DXH2-F1
#
_entry.id   AF-A0AAD4DXH2-F1
#
_cell.length_a   1.000
_cell.length_b   1.000
_cell.length_c   1.000
_cell.angle_alpha   90.00
_cell.angle_beta   90.00
_cell.angle_gamma   90.00
#
_symmetry.space_group_name_H-M   'P 1'
#
loop_
_entity.id
_entity.type
_entity.pdbx_description
1 polymer ?
#
loop_
_entity_poly.entity_id
_entity_poly.type
_entity_poly.pdbx_seq_one_letter_code
_entity_poly.pdbx_strand_id
1 'polypeptide(L)'
;LDELQELAAVAAFIAALPQNMIPCSIDPAKPIDPQLVLDFDTRSPRAADELNQIVQDVWSQYPVMLFTKRYQSLQRIIAVMDLQPPPMTFEVDQREDSEVLIPLLHHLTSSTDLPLVLIGGKSVGSIAAIRELDESSELYMLITNAGAVLDGRQKKK
;
A
#
# COMPACT_ATOMS: atom_id res chain seq x y z
N LEU A 1 1.17 -17.43 3.18
CA LEU A 1 1.64 -16.21 2.49
C LEU A 1 2.92 -15.78 3.19
N ASP A 2 3.89 -15.24 2.47
CA ASP A 2 4.90 -14.42 3.13
C ASP A 2 4.33 -13.02 3.43
N GLU A 3 5.04 -12.20 4.21
CA GLU A 3 4.57 -10.87 4.63
C GLU A 3 4.32 -9.93 3.44
N LEU A 4 5.09 -10.06 2.35
CA LEU A 4 4.95 -9.21 1.15
C LEU A 4 3.71 -9.59 0.34
N GLN A 5 3.47 -10.89 0.18
CA GLN A 5 2.27 -11.43 -0.47
C GLN A 5 1.02 -11.11 0.35
N GLU A 6 1.11 -11.20 1.67
CA GLU A 6 0.02 -10.84 2.57
C GLU A 6 -0.29 -9.35 2.49
N LEU A 7 0.73 -8.48 2.52
CA LEU A 7 0.55 -7.04 2.33
C LEU A 7 -0.08 -6.71 0.99
N ALA A 8 0.36 -7.35 -0.09
CA ALA A 8 -0.22 -7.18 -1.41
C ALA A 8 -1.68 -7.63 -1.48
N ALA A 9 -2.01 -8.77 -0.87
CA ALA A 9 -3.38 -9.27 -0.79
C ALA A 9 -4.30 -8.33 0.00
N VAL A 10 -3.86 -7.87 1.18
CA VAL A 10 -4.60 -6.90 1.99
C VAL A 10 -4.77 -5.59 1.23
N ALA A 11 -3.71 -5.07 0.61
CA ALA A 11 -3.74 -3.85 -0.19
C ALA A 11 -4.69 -3.96 -1.40
N ALA A 12 -4.64 -5.08 -2.13
CA ALA A 12 -5.55 -5.35 -3.24
C ALA A 12 -7.01 -5.42 -2.77
N PHE A 13 -7.26 -6.12 -1.66
CA PHE A 13 -8.59 -6.26 -1.08
C PHE A 13 -9.20 -4.90 -0.72
N ILE A 14 -8.50 -4.06 0.05
CA ILE A 14 -9.03 -2.75 0.45
C ILE A 14 -9.09 -1.76 -0.73
N ALA A 15 -8.23 -1.92 -1.73
CA ALA A 15 -8.22 -1.08 -2.92
C ALA A 15 -9.34 -1.43 -3.91
N ALA A 16 -9.77 -2.70 -3.95
CA ALA A 16 -10.78 -3.18 -4.87
C ALA A 16 -12.14 -2.51 -4.65
N LEU A 17 -12.59 -2.38 -3.39
CA LEU A 17 -13.86 -1.74 -3.05
C LEU A 17 -13.76 -0.96 -1.73
N PRO A 18 -14.33 0.26 -1.64
CA PRO A 18 -14.32 1.05 -0.40
C PRO A 18 -14.98 0.35 0.80
N GLN A 19 -15.93 -0.54 0.54
CA GLN A 19 -16.68 -1.31 1.54
C GLN A 19 -15.97 -2.58 2.00
N ASN A 20 -14.85 -2.95 1.38
CA ASN A 20 -14.07 -4.10 1.82
C ASN A 20 -13.43 -3.77 3.17
N MET A 21 -13.79 -4.55 4.19
CA MET A 21 -13.36 -4.36 5.57
C MET A 21 -12.77 -5.66 6.11
N ILE A 22 -11.71 -5.54 6.90
CA ILE A 22 -11.14 -6.67 7.64
C ILE A 22 -12.04 -6.95 8.85
N PRO A 23 -12.52 -8.20 9.05
CA PRO A 23 -13.37 -8.50 10.19
C PRO A 23 -12.67 -8.21 11.53
N CYS A 24 -13.35 -7.50 12.44
CA CYS A 24 -12.79 -7.13 13.74
C CYS A 24 -12.44 -8.33 14.65
N SER A 25 -12.88 -9.54 14.30
CA SER A 25 -12.55 -10.78 15.00
C SER A 25 -11.17 -11.34 14.68
N ILE A 26 -10.47 -10.75 13.69
CA ILE A 26 -9.12 -11.19 13.29
C ILE A 26 -8.08 -10.64 14.27
N ASP A 27 -7.11 -11.50 14.60
CA ASP A 27 -5.95 -11.14 15.40
C ASP A 27 -4.85 -10.58 14.48
N PRO A 28 -4.55 -9.27 14.53
CA PRO A 28 -3.61 -8.64 13.61
C PRO A 28 -2.14 -9.01 13.86
N ALA A 29 -1.84 -9.72 14.95
CA ALA A 29 -0.50 -10.24 15.24
C ALA A 29 -0.23 -11.60 14.59
N LYS A 30 -1.19 -12.14 13.84
CA LYS A 30 -1.09 -13.42 13.14
C LYS A 30 -1.33 -13.22 11.65
N PRO A 31 -0.77 -14.08 10.79
CA PRO A 31 -1.08 -14.08 9.37
C PRO A 31 -2.59 -14.19 9.15
N ILE A 32 -3.14 -13.32 8.31
CA ILE A 32 -4.54 -13.33 7.94
C ILE A 32 -4.88 -14.60 7.17
N ASP A 33 -6.09 -15.12 7.34
CA ASP A 33 -6.58 -16.20 6.48
C ASP A 33 -6.66 -15.67 5.03
N PRO A 34 -5.91 -16.26 4.08
CA PRO A 34 -5.91 -15.81 2.70
C PRO A 34 -7.32 -15.79 2.07
N GLN A 35 -8.25 -16.62 2.54
CA GLN A 35 -9.63 -16.66 2.02
C GLN A 35 -10.45 -15.40 2.35
N LEU A 36 -9.99 -14.56 3.27
CA LEU A 36 -10.67 -13.32 3.63
C LEU A 36 -10.34 -12.16 2.69
N VAL A 37 -9.18 -12.22 2.04
CA VAL A 37 -8.63 -11.12 1.22
C VAL A 37 -8.42 -11.53 -0.25
N LEU A 38 -8.42 -12.82 -0.54
CA LEU A 38 -8.31 -13.37 -1.90
C LEU A 38 -9.66 -13.93 -2.36
N ASP A 39 -9.98 -13.72 -3.62
CA ASP A 39 -11.23 -14.13 -4.28
C ASP A 39 -11.11 -15.47 -5.05
N PHE A 40 -9.94 -16.11 -5.01
CA PHE A 40 -9.67 -17.39 -5.68
C PHE A 40 -9.38 -18.53 -4.70
N ASP A 41 -9.42 -19.77 -5.21
CA ASP A 41 -9.12 -20.96 -4.41
C ASP A 41 -7.61 -21.09 -4.15
N THR A 42 -7.22 -20.78 -2.92
CA THR A 42 -5.84 -20.83 -2.44
C THR A 42 -5.26 -22.25 -2.34
N ARG A 43 -6.09 -23.28 -2.53
CA ARG A 43 -5.68 -24.70 -2.55
C ARG A 43 -5.50 -25.23 -3.97
N SER A 44 -5.79 -24.43 -4.99
CA SER A 44 -5.61 -24.83 -6.38
C SER A 44 -4.11 -24.98 -6.71
N PRO A 45 -3.74 -25.84 -7.67
CA PRO A 45 -2.36 -25.95 -8.13
C PRO A 45 -1.84 -24.68 -8.81
N ARG A 46 -2.72 -23.73 -9.15
CA ARG A 46 -2.39 -22.42 -9.73
C ARG A 46 -2.35 -21.28 -8.71
N ALA A 47 -2.64 -21.56 -7.44
CA ALA A 47 -2.75 -20.54 -6.40
C ALA A 47 -1.49 -19.67 -6.27
N ALA A 48 -0.30 -20.25 -6.47
CA ALA A 48 0.95 -19.50 -6.45
C ALA A 48 1.07 -18.52 -7.63
N ASP A 49 0.66 -18.94 -8.83
CA ASP A 49 0.70 -18.09 -10.02
C ASP A 49 -0.34 -16.98 -9.93
N GLU A 50 -1.56 -17.29 -9.46
CA GLU A 50 -2.63 -16.32 -9.23
C GLU A 50 -2.24 -15.28 -8.18
N LEU A 51 -1.60 -15.71 -7.09
CA LEU A 51 -1.07 -14.81 -6.06
C LEU A 51 0.02 -13.88 -6.61
N ASN A 52 0.97 -14.42 -7.39
CA ASN A 52 2.00 -13.61 -8.02
C ASN A 52 1.42 -12.59 -8.99
N GLN A 53 0.35 -12.96 -9.70
CA GLN A 53 -0.36 -12.05 -10.60
C GLN A 53 -1.01 -10.91 -9.80
N ILE A 54 -1.69 -11.20 -8.69
CA ILE A 54 -2.29 -10.17 -7.83
C ILE A 54 -1.23 -9.21 -7.29
N VAL A 55 -0.09 -9.73 -6.83
CA VAL A 55 1.03 -8.92 -6.35
C VAL A 55 1.54 -7.99 -7.45
N GLN A 56 1.69 -8.48 -8.68
CA GLN A 56 2.12 -7.64 -9.81
C GLN A 56 1.06 -6.61 -10.19
N ASP A 57 -0.21 -7.02 -10.25
CA ASP A 57 -1.33 -6.17 -10.67
C ASP A 57 -1.55 -5.03 -9.67
N VAL A 58 -1.56 -5.32 -8.36
CA VAL A 58 -1.81 -4.30 -7.34
C VAL A 58 -0.71 -3.24 -7.34
N TRP A 59 0.57 -3.63 -7.47
CA TRP A 59 1.67 -2.67 -7.47
C TRP A 59 1.87 -1.97 -8.81
N SER A 60 1.45 -2.59 -9.92
CA SER A 60 1.40 -1.91 -11.22
C SER A 60 0.27 -0.89 -11.30
N GLN A 61 -0.89 -1.19 -10.69
CA GLN A 61 -2.05 -0.32 -10.71
C GLN A 61 -1.94 0.80 -9.67
N TYR A 62 -1.37 0.49 -8.51
CA TYR A 62 -1.20 1.40 -7.39
C TYR A 62 0.27 1.43 -6.94
N PRO A 63 1.17 2.01 -7.76
CA PRO A 63 2.61 2.07 -7.47
C PRO A 63 2.92 2.84 -6.19
N VAL A 64 2.06 3.76 -5.78
CA VAL A 64 2.16 4.51 -4.53
C VAL A 64 0.84 4.39 -3.75
N MET A 65 0.91 3.87 -2.53
CA MET A 65 -0.20 3.85 -1.58
C MET A 65 0.15 4.59 -0.30
N LEU A 66 -0.81 5.34 0.24
CA LEU A 66 -0.68 6.14 1.45
C LEU A 66 -1.75 5.71 2.46
N PHE A 67 -1.32 5.27 3.63
CA PHE A 67 -2.18 5.00 4.76
C PHE A 67 -1.94 6.09 5.80
N THR A 68 -2.98 6.83 6.17
CA THR A 68 -2.83 8.03 6.99
C THR A 68 -3.96 8.15 7.98
N LYS A 69 -3.69 8.85 9.09
CA LYS A 69 -4.77 9.39 9.93
C LYS A 69 -5.27 10.69 9.30
N ARG A 70 -6.54 11.03 9.51
CA ARG A 70 -7.15 12.28 9.06
C ARG A 70 -6.31 13.49 9.51
N TYR A 71 -6.10 14.46 8.62
CA TYR A 71 -5.37 15.72 8.84
C TYR A 71 -3.84 15.63 9.04
N GLN A 72 -3.14 14.60 8.54
CA GLN A 72 -1.67 14.63 8.54
C GLN A 72 -1.09 15.42 7.35
N SER A 73 -0.10 16.26 7.64
CA SER A 73 0.57 17.18 6.70
C SER A 73 1.27 16.48 5.52
N LEU A 74 1.54 15.18 5.63
CA LEU A 74 2.24 14.38 4.62
C LEU A 74 1.44 14.14 3.34
N GLN A 75 0.10 14.13 3.41
CA GLN A 75 -0.75 14.12 2.22
C GLN A 75 -0.33 15.23 1.25
N ARG A 76 0.13 16.38 1.76
CA ARG A 76 0.59 17.49 0.91
C ARG A 76 1.90 17.17 0.19
N ILE A 77 2.89 16.56 0.84
CA ILE A 77 4.20 16.27 0.19
C ILE A 77 3.98 15.30 -0.98
N ILE A 78 3.20 14.24 -0.77
CA ILE A 78 2.95 13.24 -1.80
C ILE A 78 1.93 13.74 -2.85
N ALA A 79 0.93 14.52 -2.47
CA ALA A 79 -0.01 15.12 -3.43
C ALA A 79 0.63 16.22 -4.29
N VAL A 80 1.69 16.88 -3.81
CA VAL A 80 2.40 17.93 -4.57
C VAL A 80 3.19 17.35 -5.75
N MET A 81 3.52 16.06 -5.72
CA MET A 81 4.34 15.39 -6.75
C MET A 81 3.63 15.15 -8.10
N ASP A 82 2.33 15.45 -8.24
CA ASP A 82 1.53 15.25 -9.48
C ASP A 82 1.77 13.89 -10.17
N LEU A 83 1.71 12.82 -9.37
CA LEU A 83 2.01 11.46 -9.80
C LEU A 83 0.95 10.91 -10.77
N GLN A 84 1.41 10.15 -11.76
CA GLN A 84 0.57 9.38 -12.69
C GLN A 84 0.99 7.90 -12.66
N PRO A 85 0.10 6.98 -12.23
CA PRO A 85 -1.23 7.22 -11.66
C PRO A 85 -1.16 7.96 -10.31
N PRO A 86 -2.25 8.63 -9.88
CA PRO A 86 -2.28 9.32 -8.61
C PRO A 86 -2.15 8.32 -7.44
N PRO A 87 -1.57 8.74 -6.31
CA PRO A 87 -1.39 7.88 -5.15
C PRO A 87 -2.73 7.43 -4.58
N MET A 88 -2.86 6.15 -4.27
CA MET A 88 -4.05 5.65 -3.59
C MET A 88 -3.96 5.97 -2.10
N THR A 89 -4.91 6.74 -1.56
CA THR A 89 -4.87 7.19 -0.17
C THR A 89 -6.01 6.59 0.64
N PHE A 90 -5.71 6.06 1.82
CA PHE A 90 -6.66 5.52 2.79
C PHE A 90 -6.57 6.29 4.11
N GLU A 91 -7.69 6.89 4.51
CA GLU A 91 -7.87 7.47 5.86
C GLU A 91 -8.23 6.35 6.83
N VAL A 92 -7.23 5.61 7.29
CA VAL A 92 -7.42 4.36 8.04
C VAL A 92 -8.08 4.56 9.40
N ASP A 93 -7.99 5.75 9.99
CA ASP A 93 -8.64 6.10 11.26
C ASP A 93 -10.15 6.35 11.11
N GLN A 94 -10.64 6.60 9.90
CA GLN A 94 -12.07 6.82 9.63
C GLN A 94 -12.80 5.53 9.25
N ARG A 95 -12.07 4.40 9.17
CA ARG A 95 -12.66 3.10 8.83
C ARG A 95 -13.14 2.37 10.08
N GLU A 96 -14.21 1.58 9.91
CA GLU A 96 -14.78 0.75 10.99
C GLU A 96 -13.83 -0.37 11.42
N ASP A 97 -13.00 -0.87 10.49
CA ASP A 97 -11.99 -1.90 10.75
C ASP A 97 -10.63 -1.34 11.22
N SER A 98 -10.56 -0.07 11.58
CA SER A 98 -9.32 0.63 11.95
C SER A 98 -8.56 -0.05 13.09
N GLU A 99 -9.27 -0.60 14.07
CA GLU A 99 -8.70 -1.30 15.22
C GLU A 99 -7.93 -2.58 14.84
N VAL A 100 -8.24 -3.18 13.68
CA VAL A 100 -7.54 -4.37 13.18
C VAL A 100 -6.60 -4.02 12.02
N LEU A 101 -7.03 -3.15 11.11
CA LEU A 101 -6.24 -2.76 9.94
C LEU A 101 -4.95 -2.05 10.32
N ILE A 102 -4.98 -1.11 11.27
CA ILE A 102 -3.79 -0.34 11.65
C ILE A 102 -2.71 -1.26 12.26
N PRO A 103 -3.01 -2.09 13.28
CA PRO A 103 -2.02 -3.03 13.81
C PRO A 103 -1.54 -4.05 12.77
N LEU A 104 -2.41 -4.51 11.87
CA LEU A 104 -2.04 -5.43 10.80
C LEU A 104 -1.02 -4.79 9.84
N LEU A 105 -1.26 -3.54 9.42
CA LEU A 105 -0.31 -2.80 8.59
C LEU A 105 1.04 -2.61 9.30
N HIS A 106 1.04 -2.30 10.60
CA HIS A 106 2.27 -2.20 11.39
C HIS A 106 3.03 -3.52 11.44
N HIS A 107 2.32 -4.64 11.63
CA HIS A 107 2.90 -5.97 11.60
C HIS A 107 3.56 -6.27 10.25
N LEU A 108 2.83 -6.10 9.14
CA LEU A 108 3.29 -6.46 7.79
C LEU A 108 4.40 -5.57 7.24
N THR A 109 4.57 -4.36 7.79
CA THR A 109 5.53 -3.38 7.29
C THR A 109 6.67 -3.09 8.27
N SER A 110 6.62 -3.68 9.46
CA SER A 110 7.50 -3.34 10.59
C SER A 110 7.50 -1.85 10.96
N SER A 111 6.51 -1.09 10.51
CA SER A 111 6.33 0.32 10.89
C SER A 111 5.62 0.41 12.23
N THR A 112 5.86 1.49 12.98
CA THR A 112 5.20 1.72 14.28
C THR A 112 4.25 2.91 14.25
N ASP A 113 4.29 3.71 13.18
CA ASP A 113 3.62 5.00 13.13
C ASP A 113 2.96 5.26 11.77
N LEU A 114 1.92 6.09 11.81
CA LEU A 114 1.27 6.64 10.63
C LEU A 114 1.73 8.10 10.40
N PRO A 115 1.84 8.52 9.14
CA PRO A 115 1.37 7.81 7.96
C PRO A 115 2.41 6.82 7.42
N LEU A 116 1.90 5.83 6.71
CA LEU A 116 2.66 4.76 6.09
C LEU A 116 2.57 4.91 4.58
N VAL A 117 3.74 4.91 3.93
CA VAL A 117 3.87 5.11 2.49
C VAL A 117 4.45 3.85 1.89
N LEU A 118 3.69 3.22 1.01
CA LEU A 118 4.14 2.08 0.22
C LEU A 118 4.50 2.57 -1.18
N ILE A 119 5.72 2.24 -1.62
CA ILE A 119 6.16 2.42 -3.01
C ILE A 119 6.55 1.05 -3.56
N GLY A 120 5.83 0.57 -4.58
CA GLY A 120 6.02 -0.77 -5.16
C GLY A 120 5.93 -1.89 -4.13
N GLY A 121 5.02 -1.77 -3.16
CA GLY A 121 4.82 -2.75 -2.08
C GLY A 121 5.81 -2.69 -0.92
N LYS A 122 6.70 -1.68 -0.86
CA LYS A 122 7.66 -1.51 0.23
C LYS A 122 7.40 -0.25 1.03
N SER A 123 7.47 -0.36 2.35
CA SER A 123 7.41 0.80 3.25
C SER A 123 8.66 1.66 3.11
N VAL A 124 8.48 2.96 2.90
CA VAL A 124 9.57 3.94 2.70
C VAL A 124 9.96 4.66 4.00
N GLY A 125 9.37 4.24 5.13
CA GLY A 125 9.73 4.70 6.45
C GLY A 125 8.96 5.96 6.89
N SER A 126 9.56 6.71 7.82
CA SER A 126 8.91 7.84 8.48
C SER A 126 8.86 9.09 7.60
N ILE A 127 8.11 10.10 8.07
CA ILE A 127 8.03 11.42 7.43
C ILE A 127 9.41 12.04 7.18
N ALA A 128 10.30 11.93 8.17
CA ALA A 128 11.64 12.49 8.08
C ALA A 128 12.45 11.78 6.99
N ALA A 129 12.40 10.45 6.95
CA ALA A 129 13.05 9.66 5.91
C ALA A 129 12.52 10.01 4.50
N ILE A 130 11.20 10.17 4.35
CA ILE A 130 10.62 10.57 3.06
C ILE A 130 11.10 11.95 2.62
N ARG A 131 11.23 12.91 3.55
CA ARG A 131 11.77 14.24 3.24
C ARG A 131 13.24 14.18 2.84
N GLU A 132 14.04 13.38 3.54
CA GLU A 132 15.45 13.16 3.20
C GLU A 132 15.59 12.54 1.80
N LEU A 133 14.73 11.57 1.46
CA LEU A 133 14.69 10.95 0.13
C LEU A 133 14.23 11.91 -0.97
N ASP A 134 13.33 12.83 -0.65
CA ASP A 134 12.89 13.89 -1.56
C ASP A 134 14.04 14.89 -1.82
N GLU A 135 14.69 15.36 -0.75
CA GLU A 135 15.86 16.24 -0.82
C GLU A 135 17.03 15.61 -1.58
N SER A 136 17.23 14.29 -1.47
CA SER A 136 18.28 13.54 -2.17
C SER A 136 17.91 13.10 -3.59
N SER A 137 16.67 13.37 -4.05
CA SER A 137 16.11 12.85 -5.31
C SER A 137 16.02 11.32 -5.41
N GLU A 138 16.27 10.57 -4.33
CA GLU A 138 16.12 9.12 -4.30
C GLU A 138 14.64 8.71 -4.33
N LEU A 139 13.76 9.53 -3.75
CA LEU A 139 12.32 9.32 -3.79
C LEU A 139 11.81 9.27 -5.24
N TYR A 140 12.31 10.14 -6.11
CA TYR A 140 12.01 10.15 -7.55
C TYR A 140 12.33 8.79 -8.19
N MET A 141 13.50 8.24 -7.90
CA MET A 141 13.94 6.96 -8.46
C MET A 141 13.06 5.81 -7.97
N LEU A 142 12.73 5.79 -6.68
CA LEU A 142 11.87 4.75 -6.10
C LEU A 142 10.48 4.75 -6.75
N ILE A 143 9.86 5.92 -6.87
CA ILE A 143 8.54 6.10 -7.48
C ILE A 143 8.56 5.70 -8.96
N THR A 144 9.57 6.15 -9.71
CA THR A 144 9.71 5.83 -11.14
C THR A 144 9.94 4.34 -11.37
N ASN A 145 10.77 3.71 -10.54
CA ASN A 145 11.02 2.27 -10.60
C ASN A 145 9.78 1.45 -10.22
N ALA A 146 8.90 1.98 -9.37
CA ALA A 146 7.62 1.36 -9.04
C ALA A 146 6.57 1.52 -10.16
N GLY A 147 6.81 2.39 -11.15
CA GLY A 147 5.94 2.57 -12.31
C GLY A 147 5.10 3.85 -12.32
N ALA A 148 5.25 4.72 -11.31
CA ALA A 148 4.62 6.04 -11.31
C ALA A 148 5.52 7.10 -11.99
N VAL A 149 4.90 8.02 -12.72
CA VAL A 149 5.59 9.14 -13.39
C VAL A 149 5.25 10.44 -12.67
N LEU A 150 6.27 11.25 -12.39
CA LEU A 150 6.16 12.59 -11.79
C LEU A 150 5.88 13.64 -12.86
N ASP A 151 5.08 14.64 -12.53
CA ASP A 151 4.49 15.62 -13.46
C ASP A 151 3.79 14.90 -14.62
N GLY A 152 2.46 14.81 -14.61
CA GLY A 152 1.66 14.21 -15.70
C GLY A 152 1.89 14.81 -17.10
N ARG A 153 2.85 15.73 -17.24
CA ARG A 153 3.44 16.25 -18.47
C ARG A 153 4.98 16.32 -18.34
N GLN A 154 5.70 15.41 -19.00
CA GLN A 154 6.57 15.72 -20.17
C GLN A 154 7.57 14.59 -20.46
N LYS A 155 7.23 13.74 -21.44
CA LYS A 155 8.16 13.40 -22.53
C LYS A 155 7.42 13.49 -23.86
N LYS A 156 7.28 14.71 -24.38
CA LYS A 156 7.24 14.89 -25.84
C LYS A 156 8.68 14.85 -26.32
N LYS A 157 9.06 13.77 -26.99
CA LYS A 157 10.12 13.82 -28.01
C LYS A 157 9.45 14.01 -29.35
#